data_AF-A0A345NP28-F1
#
_entry.id   AF-A0A345NP28-F1
#
_cell.length_a   1.000
_cell.length_b   1.000
_cell.length_c   1.000
_cell.angle_alpha   90.00
_cell.angle_beta   90.00
_cell.angle_gamma   90.00
#
_symmetry.space_group_name_H-M   'P 1'
#
loop_
_entity.id
_entity.type
_entity.pdbx_description
1 polymer ?
#
loop_
_entity_poly.entity_id
_entity_poly.type
_entity_poly.pdbx_seq_one_letter_code
_entity_poly.pdbx_strand_id
1 'polypeptide(L)'
;MPDGALERAELERVDALAERLMDHLQADEGVIARLHIHGAQSKAIQGRVGSLLEAELGFAPEVVLTPDEGLVTRARPDFYYPLSPTTGVIAEVERGGTTANNHDLKDLWKAHIAINANHLFLVVPNELFNENGAVRERPFPKVVRRMGAFFTTPRTAVDVLSVHIFGY
;
A
#
# COMPACT_ATOMS: atom_id res chain seq x y z
N MET A 1 -25.21 2.12 -18.08
CA MET A 1 -24.64 2.06 -16.73
C MET A 1 -24.81 0.65 -16.15
N PRO A 2 -23.94 -0.31 -16.52
CA PRO A 2 -23.86 -1.63 -15.87
C PRO A 2 -22.70 -1.73 -14.84
N ASP A 3 -21.80 -0.73 -14.73
CA ASP A 3 -20.54 -0.86 -13.98
C ASP A 3 -20.64 -0.78 -12.45
N GLY A 4 -21.63 -0.06 -11.89
CA GLY A 4 -21.66 0.22 -10.45
C GLY A 4 -21.88 -1.00 -9.54
N ALA A 5 -22.40 -2.11 -10.09
CA ALA A 5 -22.55 -3.37 -9.34
C ALA A 5 -21.25 -4.18 -9.33
N LEU A 6 -20.51 -4.20 -10.44
CA LEU A 6 -19.21 -4.85 -10.55
C LEU A 6 -18.18 -4.12 -9.70
N GLU A 7 -18.15 -2.78 -9.79
CA GLU A 7 -17.27 -1.94 -8.96
C GLU A 7 -17.52 -2.17 -7.47
N ARG A 8 -18.79 -2.31 -7.07
CA ARG A 8 -19.14 -2.60 -5.67
C ARG A 8 -18.67 -3.98 -5.21
N ALA A 9 -18.89 -5.01 -6.01
CA ALA A 9 -18.43 -6.36 -5.69
C ALA A 9 -16.88 -6.43 -5.64
N GLU A 10 -16.21 -5.67 -6.50
CA GLU A 10 -14.75 -5.52 -6.48
C GLU A 10 -14.28 -4.84 -5.19
N LEU A 11 -14.91 -3.72 -4.82
CA LEU A 11 -14.63 -3.03 -3.56
C LEU A 11 -14.87 -3.94 -2.35
N GLU A 12 -15.97 -4.70 -2.30
CA GLU A 12 -16.24 -5.65 -1.21
C GLU A 12 -15.13 -6.72 -1.10
N ARG A 13 -14.59 -7.19 -2.23
CA ARG A 13 -13.47 -8.14 -2.25
C ARG A 13 -12.18 -7.48 -1.75
N VAL A 14 -11.93 -6.23 -2.12
CA VAL A 14 -10.75 -5.47 -1.69
C VAL A 14 -10.84 -5.14 -0.19
N ASP A 15 -12.01 -4.77 0.31
CA ASP A 15 -12.29 -4.57 1.73
C ASP A 15 -11.99 -5.84 2.52
N ALA A 16 -12.44 -7.01 2.06
CA ALA A 16 -12.15 -8.29 2.71
C ALA A 16 -10.64 -8.62 2.72
N LEU A 17 -9.89 -8.26 1.67
CA LEU A 17 -8.43 -8.40 1.67
C LEU A 17 -7.79 -7.43 2.68
N ALA A 18 -8.28 -6.20 2.77
CA ALA A 18 -7.79 -5.19 3.69
C ALA A 18 -8.03 -5.60 5.15
N GLU A 19 -9.22 -6.10 5.48
CA GLU A 19 -9.57 -6.60 6.82
C GLU A 19 -8.62 -7.74 7.23
N ARG A 20 -8.39 -8.71 6.35
CA ARG A 20 -7.46 -9.81 6.61
C ARG A 20 -6.03 -9.31 6.83
N LEU A 21 -5.55 -8.37 6.02
CA LEU A 21 -4.22 -7.79 6.21
C LEU A 21 -4.12 -7.08 7.57
N MET A 22 -5.15 -6.32 7.95
CA MET A 22 -5.21 -5.66 9.24
C MET A 22 -5.14 -6.66 10.40
N ASP A 23 -5.92 -7.75 10.34
CA ASP A 23 -5.91 -8.82 11.34
C ASP A 23 -4.51 -9.44 11.49
N HIS A 24 -3.84 -9.70 10.36
CA HIS A 24 -2.47 -10.24 10.37
C HIS A 24 -1.45 -9.24 10.95
N LEU A 25 -1.55 -7.96 10.60
CA LEU A 25 -0.66 -6.92 11.15
C LEU A 25 -0.87 -6.74 12.65
N GLN A 26 -2.11 -6.78 13.13
CA GLN A 26 -2.43 -6.71 14.57
C GLN A 26 -1.92 -7.94 15.32
N ALA A 27 -2.11 -9.14 14.77
CA ALA A 27 -1.58 -10.37 15.36
C ALA A 27 -0.04 -10.36 15.44
N ASP A 28 0.62 -9.64 14.53
CA ASP A 28 2.07 -9.59 14.39
C ASP A 28 2.71 -8.31 14.98
N GLU A 29 1.92 -7.43 15.59
CA GLU A 29 2.33 -6.12 16.10
C GLU A 29 3.59 -6.21 16.98
N GLY A 30 3.62 -7.18 17.90
CA GLY A 30 4.77 -7.36 18.79
C GLY A 30 6.07 -7.73 18.06
N VAL A 31 6.00 -8.46 16.95
CA VAL A 31 7.18 -8.80 16.12
C VAL A 31 7.61 -7.58 15.32
N ILE A 32 6.65 -6.91 14.68
CA ILE A 32 6.88 -5.71 13.88
C ILE A 32 7.51 -4.60 14.74
N ALA A 33 7.00 -4.36 15.95
CA ALA A 33 7.54 -3.37 16.88
C ALA A 33 9.02 -3.64 17.25
N ARG A 34 9.43 -4.91 17.35
CA ARG A 34 10.84 -5.27 17.61
C ARG A 34 11.75 -5.05 16.40
N LEU A 35 11.21 -5.15 15.19
CA LEU A 35 11.92 -4.85 13.96
C LEU A 35 11.95 -3.34 13.66
N HIS A 36 11.00 -2.59 14.22
CA HIS A 36 10.82 -1.16 13.99
C HIS A 36 11.57 -0.29 15.01
N ILE A 37 12.91 -0.42 15.02
CA ILE A 37 13.79 0.39 15.88
C ILE A 37 14.71 1.29 15.05
N HIS A 38 15.20 2.39 15.64
CA HIS A 38 16.10 3.31 14.95
C HIS A 38 17.37 2.57 14.47
N GLY A 39 17.67 2.68 13.17
CA GLY A 39 18.84 2.02 12.55
C GLY A 39 18.64 0.53 12.27
N ALA A 40 17.44 -0.03 12.47
CA ALA A 40 17.12 -1.38 12.03
C ALA A 40 17.28 -1.52 10.51
N GLN A 41 17.56 -2.75 10.06
CA GLN A 41 17.57 -3.03 8.63
C GLN A 41 16.18 -2.79 8.05
N SER A 42 16.03 -1.75 7.25
CA SER A 42 14.78 -1.34 6.59
C SER A 42 14.09 -2.49 5.82
N LYS A 43 14.87 -3.45 5.33
CA LYS A 43 14.38 -4.66 4.66
C LYS A 43 13.63 -5.64 5.58
N ALA A 44 13.85 -5.59 6.89
CA ALA A 44 13.25 -6.55 7.83
C ALA A 44 11.74 -6.38 7.95
N ILE A 45 11.26 -5.13 8.06
CA ILE A 45 9.82 -4.83 8.06
C ILE A 45 9.19 -5.24 6.75
N GLN A 46 9.80 -4.85 5.63
CA GLN A 46 9.31 -5.23 4.31
C GLN A 46 9.25 -6.75 4.13
N GLY A 47 10.27 -7.48 4.59
CA GLY A 47 10.28 -8.94 4.52
C GLY A 47 9.20 -9.58 5.40
N ARG A 48 8.95 -9.04 6.59
CA ARG A 48 7.92 -9.56 7.49
C ARG A 48 6.51 -9.32 6.95
N VAL A 49 6.19 -8.08 6.57
CA VAL A 49 4.91 -7.72 5.96
C VAL A 49 4.73 -8.42 4.62
N GLY A 50 5.80 -8.52 3.82
CA GLY A 50 5.80 -9.24 2.54
C GLY A 50 5.46 -10.70 2.70
N SER A 51 6.01 -11.36 3.72
CA SER A 51 5.66 -12.76 4.01
C SER A 51 4.17 -12.93 4.33
N LEU A 52 3.54 -11.97 5.01
CA LEU A 52 2.09 -11.99 5.26
C LEU A 52 1.29 -11.79 3.96
N LEU A 53 1.68 -10.80 3.15
CA LEU A 53 1.05 -10.52 1.86
C LEU A 53 1.11 -11.74 0.92
N GLU A 54 2.26 -12.40 0.85
CA GLU A 54 2.46 -13.58 0.00
C GLU A 54 1.76 -14.83 0.55
N ALA A 55 2.14 -15.26 1.76
CA ALA A 55 1.74 -16.55 2.29
C ALA A 55 0.26 -16.59 2.70
N GLU A 56 -0.26 -15.48 3.22
CA GLU A 56 -1.60 -15.45 3.78
C GLU A 56 -2.60 -14.81 2.80
N LEU A 57 -2.21 -13.76 2.07
CA LEU A 57 -3.12 -13.04 1.16
C LEU A 57 -2.97 -13.41 -0.31
N GLY A 58 -1.89 -14.10 -0.71
CA GLY A 58 -1.67 -14.53 -2.09
C GLY A 58 -1.20 -13.43 -3.04
N PHE A 59 -0.60 -12.36 -2.53
CA PHE A 59 0.09 -11.37 -3.36
C PHE A 59 1.37 -11.98 -3.95
N ALA A 60 1.74 -11.53 -5.14
CA ALA A 60 3.02 -11.87 -5.77
C ALA A 60 4.03 -10.73 -5.58
N PRO A 61 5.28 -11.02 -5.17
CA PRO A 61 6.31 -10.01 -5.03
C PRO A 61 6.90 -9.58 -6.38
N GLU A 62 7.38 -8.34 -6.46
CA GLU A 62 8.23 -7.83 -7.55
C GLU A 62 7.68 -8.03 -8.99
N VAL A 63 6.36 -8.04 -9.14
CA VAL A 63 5.71 -8.14 -10.46
C VAL A 63 5.95 -6.87 -11.26
N VAL A 64 6.32 -7.00 -12.53
CA VAL A 64 6.34 -5.85 -13.45
C VAL A 64 4.92 -5.59 -13.93
N LEU A 65 4.36 -4.43 -13.60
CA LEU A 65 3.04 -4.04 -14.11
C LEU A 65 3.10 -3.87 -15.63
N THR A 66 2.00 -4.24 -16.31
CA THR A 66 1.85 -4.03 -17.74
C THR A 66 1.69 -2.53 -17.98
N PRO A 67 2.66 -1.85 -18.64
CA PRO A 67 2.54 -0.43 -18.92
C PRO A 67 1.50 -0.17 -20.01
N ASP A 68 0.84 0.99 -19.93
CA ASP A 68 -0.04 1.47 -21.00
C ASP A 68 0.73 1.77 -22.30
N GLU A 69 0.04 1.68 -23.43
CA GLU A 69 0.61 1.96 -24.75
C GLU A 69 1.16 3.40 -24.78
N GLY A 70 2.49 3.51 -24.91
CA GLY A 70 3.19 4.80 -24.93
C GLY A 70 3.90 5.18 -23.63
N LEU A 71 3.70 4.44 -22.53
CA LEU A 71 4.48 4.60 -21.31
C LEU A 71 5.67 3.62 -21.30
N VAL A 72 6.89 4.17 -21.25
CA VAL A 72 8.13 3.36 -21.16
C VAL A 72 8.34 2.82 -19.73
N THR A 73 7.66 3.43 -18.75
CA THR A 73 7.86 3.17 -17.33
C THR A 73 7.24 1.85 -16.91
N ARG A 74 8.10 0.87 -16.63
CA ARG A 74 7.71 -0.42 -16.02
C ARG A 74 7.70 -0.26 -14.51
N ALA A 75 6.61 0.23 -13.96
CA ALA A 75 6.44 0.36 -12.52
C ALA A 75 6.52 -1.04 -11.87
N ARG A 76 7.35 -1.14 -10.83
CA ARG A 76 7.45 -2.33 -9.98
C ARG A 76 6.89 -1.96 -8.62
N PRO A 77 5.68 -2.41 -8.29
CA PRO A 77 5.23 -2.42 -6.91
C PRO A 77 6.05 -3.42 -6.10
N ASP A 78 6.10 -3.22 -4.79
CA ASP A 78 6.64 -4.24 -3.88
C ASP A 78 5.83 -5.54 -4.04
N PHE A 79 4.50 -5.45 -4.08
CA PHE A 79 3.58 -6.60 -4.21
C PHE A 79 2.38 -6.29 -5.12
N TYR A 80 1.84 -7.32 -5.77
CA TYR A 80 0.67 -7.22 -6.63
C TYR A 80 -0.31 -8.39 -6.45
N TYR A 81 -1.61 -8.09 -6.49
CA TYR A 81 -2.69 -9.07 -6.46
C TYR A 81 -3.69 -8.83 -7.60
N PRO A 82 -3.87 -9.78 -8.55
CA PRO A 82 -4.84 -9.62 -9.64
C PRO A 82 -6.27 -9.86 -9.14
N LEU A 83 -7.17 -8.92 -9.45
CA LEU A 83 -8.61 -9.07 -9.20
C LEU A 83 -9.32 -9.58 -10.46
N SER A 84 -8.95 -9.02 -11.62
CA SER A 84 -9.40 -9.39 -12.96
C SER A 84 -8.25 -9.20 -13.98
N PRO A 85 -8.46 -9.46 -15.29
CA PRO A 85 -7.45 -9.15 -16.30
C PRO A 85 -7.04 -7.67 -16.39
N THR A 86 -7.88 -6.76 -15.90
CA THR A 86 -7.70 -5.29 -16.01
C THR A 86 -7.79 -4.56 -14.67
N THR A 87 -7.83 -5.30 -13.54
CA THR A 87 -7.94 -4.70 -12.20
C THR A 87 -7.11 -5.49 -11.22
N GLY A 88 -6.69 -4.82 -10.15
CA GLY A 88 -5.77 -5.40 -9.21
C GLY A 88 -5.37 -4.44 -8.09
N VAL A 89 -4.73 -5.03 -7.08
CA VAL A 89 -4.22 -4.31 -5.91
C VAL A 89 -2.70 -4.25 -5.99
N ILE A 90 -2.16 -3.03 -5.94
CA ILE A 90 -0.75 -2.80 -5.63
C ILE A 90 -0.62 -2.68 -4.11
N ALA A 91 0.37 -3.35 -3.52
CA ALA A 91 0.73 -3.13 -2.12
C ALA A 91 2.19 -2.67 -1.99
N GLU A 92 2.40 -1.59 -1.23
CA GLU A 92 3.70 -0.96 -0.99
C GLU A 92 3.97 -0.87 0.51
N VAL A 93 5.19 -1.21 0.91
CA VAL A 93 5.58 -1.23 2.34
C VAL A 93 6.69 -0.22 2.58
N GLU A 94 6.38 0.84 3.33
CA GLU A 94 7.37 1.87 3.67
C GLU A 94 8.33 1.33 4.75
N ARG A 95 9.63 1.47 4.50
CA ARG A 95 10.66 0.68 5.20
C ARG A 95 11.26 1.35 6.45
N GLY A 96 10.56 2.33 7.04
CA GLY A 96 10.97 2.97 8.31
C GLY A 96 12.36 3.64 8.28
N GLY A 97 12.81 4.15 7.13
CA GLY A 97 14.16 4.69 6.96
C GLY A 97 14.48 5.98 7.74
N THR A 98 15.78 6.33 7.82
CA THR A 98 16.26 7.56 8.47
C THR A 98 15.73 8.82 7.79
N THR A 99 15.31 8.76 6.53
CA THR A 99 14.55 9.80 5.84
C THR A 99 13.14 9.31 5.58
N ALA A 100 12.13 10.08 6.02
CA ALA A 100 10.75 9.83 5.65
C ALA A 100 10.58 10.17 4.18
N ASN A 101 10.73 9.16 3.32
CA ASN A 101 10.49 9.32 1.91
C ASN A 101 9.00 9.15 1.69
N ASN A 102 8.30 10.25 1.44
CA ASN A 102 6.85 10.29 1.22
C ASN A 102 6.53 9.73 -0.17
N HIS A 103 6.75 8.43 -0.35
CA HIS A 103 6.56 7.76 -1.62
C HIS A 103 5.10 7.54 -1.99
N ASP A 104 4.16 7.76 -1.07
CA ASP A 104 2.72 7.57 -1.26
C ASP A 104 2.16 8.27 -2.52
N LEU A 105 2.64 9.47 -2.88
CA LEU A 105 2.23 10.11 -4.14
C LEU A 105 2.77 9.39 -5.37
N LYS A 106 4.01 8.91 -5.31
CA LYS A 106 4.64 8.13 -6.38
C LYS A 106 3.92 6.78 -6.52
N ASP A 107 3.53 6.16 -5.41
CA ASP A 107 2.84 4.88 -5.40
C ASP A 107 1.38 5.01 -5.86
N LEU A 108 0.69 6.10 -5.50
CA LEU A 108 -0.59 6.48 -6.10
C LEU A 108 -0.49 6.65 -7.61
N TRP A 109 0.59 7.30 -8.08
CA TRP A 109 0.84 7.46 -9.51
C TRP A 109 1.06 6.11 -10.22
N LYS A 110 1.71 5.13 -9.57
CA LYS A 110 1.86 3.77 -10.15
C LYS A 110 0.49 3.12 -10.39
N ALA A 111 -0.41 3.20 -9.41
CA ALA A 111 -1.76 2.67 -9.56
C ALA A 111 -2.53 3.43 -10.64
N HIS A 112 -2.48 4.77 -10.61
CA HIS A 112 -3.20 5.60 -11.57
C HIS A 112 -2.88 5.31 -13.05
N ILE A 113 -1.64 4.97 -13.37
CA ILE A 113 -1.21 4.72 -14.75
C ILE A 113 -1.20 3.23 -15.14
N ALA A 114 -1.57 2.33 -14.23
CA ALA A 114 -1.53 0.90 -14.49
C ALA A 114 -2.82 0.43 -15.19
N ILE A 115 -2.70 -0.33 -16.28
CA ILE A 115 -3.87 -0.89 -16.97
C ILE A 115 -4.56 -1.97 -16.12
N ASN A 116 -3.81 -2.61 -15.24
CA ASN A 116 -4.26 -3.78 -14.47
C ASN A 116 -4.24 -3.56 -12.96
N ALA A 117 -4.14 -2.33 -12.48
CA ALA A 117 -4.22 -2.02 -11.06
C ALA A 117 -4.92 -0.69 -10.82
N ASN A 118 -5.92 -0.72 -9.95
CA ASN A 118 -6.80 0.39 -9.64
C ASN A 118 -7.04 0.50 -8.12
N HIS A 119 -6.45 -0.39 -7.32
CA HIS A 119 -6.47 -0.33 -5.86
C HIS A 119 -5.05 -0.26 -5.32
N LEU A 120 -4.87 0.47 -4.21
CA LEU A 120 -3.56 0.67 -3.59
C LEU A 120 -3.62 0.40 -2.08
N PHE A 121 -2.75 -0.47 -1.61
CA PHE A 121 -2.49 -0.73 -0.20
C PHE A 121 -1.16 -0.07 0.18
N LEU A 122 -1.18 0.80 1.19
CA LEU A 122 -0.01 1.46 1.74
C LEU A 122 0.21 0.99 3.17
N VAL A 123 1.29 0.27 3.45
CA VAL A 123 1.68 -0.14 4.79
C VAL A 123 2.76 0.81 5.30
N VAL A 124 2.43 1.63 6.29
CA VAL A 124 3.26 2.74 6.76
C VAL A 124 3.39 2.75 8.27
N PRO A 125 4.53 3.21 8.83
CA PRO A 125 4.69 3.24 10.28
C PRO A 125 3.80 4.31 10.92
N ASN A 126 3.26 3.99 12.09
CA ASN A 126 2.53 4.94 12.93
C ASN A 126 3.45 6.05 13.43
N GLU A 127 4.65 5.68 13.89
CA GLU A 127 5.65 6.56 14.45
C GLU A 127 7.04 6.21 13.93
N LEU A 128 7.90 7.20 13.73
CA LEU A 128 9.34 7.01 13.51
C LEU A 128 10.07 7.56 14.72
N PHE A 129 11.08 6.84 15.20
CA PHE A 129 11.85 7.21 16.38
C PHE A 129 13.24 7.74 15.99
N ASN A 130 13.81 8.62 16.80
CA ASN A 130 15.22 9.03 16.70
C ASN A 130 16.13 8.08 17.50
N GLU A 131 17.44 8.35 17.48
CA GLU A 131 18.47 7.58 18.22
C GLU A 131 18.18 7.48 19.73
N ASN A 132 17.49 8.46 20.30
CA ASN A 132 17.15 8.52 21.72
C ASN A 132 15.82 7.85 22.05
N GLY A 133 15.17 7.20 21.06
CA GLY A 133 13.87 6.56 21.22
C GLY A 133 12.69 7.55 21.30
N ALA A 134 12.90 8.84 21.05
CA ALA A 134 11.82 9.82 21.01
C ALA A 134 11.15 9.83 19.64
N VAL A 135 9.83 10.06 19.61
CA VAL A 135 9.06 10.19 18.37
C VAL A 135 9.58 11.37 17.55
N ARG A 136 10.14 11.09 16.38
CA ARG A 136 10.59 12.07 15.39
C ARG A 136 9.45 12.50 14.48
N GLU A 137 8.63 11.54 14.03
CA GLU A 137 7.59 11.77 13.05
C GLU A 137 6.44 10.78 13.20
N ARG A 138 5.24 11.17 12.72
CA ARG A 138 4.05 10.33 12.63
C ARG A 138 3.61 10.24 11.15
N PRO A 139 4.12 9.27 10.36
CA PRO A 139 3.82 9.20 8.92
C PRO A 139 2.37 8.86 8.62
N PHE A 140 1.79 7.87 9.31
CA PHE A 140 0.40 7.42 9.09
C PHE A 140 -0.62 8.57 8.93
N PRO A 141 -0.79 9.51 9.89
CA PRO A 141 -1.77 10.60 9.74
C PRO A 141 -1.46 11.56 8.57
N LYS A 142 -0.18 11.70 8.18
CA LYS A 142 0.20 12.52 7.01
C LYS A 142 -0.23 11.85 5.71
N VAL A 143 -0.02 10.55 5.60
CA VAL A 143 -0.42 9.75 4.42
C VAL A 143 -1.95 9.72 4.31
N VAL A 144 -2.67 9.48 5.41
CA VAL A 144 -4.15 9.53 5.44
C VAL A 144 -4.67 10.87 4.94
N ARG A 145 -4.15 11.98 5.48
CA ARG A 145 -4.56 13.33 5.04
C ARG A 145 -4.27 13.56 3.56
N ARG A 146 -3.12 13.11 3.06
CA ARG A 146 -2.73 13.34 1.67
C ARG A 146 -3.54 12.51 0.69
N MET A 147 -3.67 11.21 0.94
CA MET A 147 -4.46 10.31 0.09
C MET A 147 -5.93 10.72 0.10
N GLY A 148 -6.48 11.05 1.26
CA GLY A 148 -7.89 11.49 1.38
C GLY A 148 -8.23 12.72 0.52
N ALA A 149 -7.26 13.57 0.20
CA ALA A 149 -7.48 14.72 -0.69
C ALA A 149 -7.88 14.32 -2.13
N PHE A 150 -7.57 13.09 -2.56
CA PHE A 150 -7.93 12.59 -3.89
C PHE A 150 -9.34 12.00 -3.97
N PHE A 151 -9.89 11.55 -2.84
CA PHE A 151 -11.19 10.85 -2.75
C PHE A 151 -12.31 11.77 -2.25
N THR A 152 -12.32 13.02 -2.70
CA THR A 152 -13.38 14.00 -2.39
C THR A 152 -14.62 13.81 -3.27
N THR A 153 -15.68 14.57 -3.01
CA THR A 153 -16.90 14.60 -3.85
C THR A 153 -17.07 16.01 -4.44
N PRO A 154 -16.94 16.21 -5.76
CA PRO A 154 -16.64 15.20 -6.79
C PRO A 154 -15.21 14.66 -6.72
N ARG A 155 -14.99 13.43 -7.21
CA ARG A 155 -13.68 12.78 -7.23
C ARG A 155 -12.69 13.61 -8.04
N THR A 156 -11.45 13.72 -7.56
CA THR A 156 -10.37 14.35 -8.34
C THR A 156 -9.83 13.38 -9.40
N ALA A 157 -9.07 13.91 -10.37
CA ALA A 157 -8.61 13.22 -11.59
C ALA A 157 -7.54 12.14 -11.34
N VAL A 158 -7.84 11.15 -10.50
CA VAL A 158 -7.07 9.92 -10.35
C VAL A 158 -7.94 8.72 -10.72
N ASP A 159 -7.36 7.83 -11.51
CA ASP A 159 -7.92 6.55 -11.94
C ASP A 159 -7.48 5.45 -10.97
N VAL A 160 -7.83 5.63 -9.70
CA VAL A 160 -7.56 4.71 -8.61
C VAL A 160 -8.85 4.62 -7.82
N LEU A 161 -9.49 3.45 -7.76
CA LEU A 161 -10.80 3.21 -7.15
C LEU A 161 -10.76 3.27 -5.63
N SER A 162 -9.76 2.66 -4.98
CA SER A 162 -9.60 2.74 -3.52
C SER A 162 -8.14 2.78 -3.08
N VAL A 163 -7.92 3.39 -1.91
CA VAL A 163 -6.64 3.37 -1.20
C VAL A 163 -6.90 2.94 0.23
N HIS A 164 -6.20 1.89 0.68
CA HIS A 164 -6.23 1.40 2.04
C HIS A 164 -4.87 1.66 2.69
N ILE A 165 -4.88 2.26 3.88
CA ILE A 165 -3.68 2.68 4.58
C ILE A 165 -3.62 1.92 5.90
N PHE A 166 -2.53 1.18 6.09
CA PHE A 166 -2.30 0.34 7.26
C PHE A 166 -1.18 0.95 8.09
N GLY A 167 -1.49 1.28 9.34
CA GLY A 167 -0.51 1.72 10.33
C GLY A 167 0.08 0.52 11.04
N TYR A 168 1.41 0.47 11.15
CA TYR A 168 2.12 -0.54 11.94
C TYR A 168 3.07 0.08 12.98
#